data_AF-A0A7Y8NSK1-F1
#
_entry.id   AF-A0A7Y8NSK1-F1
#
_cell.length_a   1.000
_cell.length_b   1.000
_cell.length_c   1.000
_cell.angle_alpha   90.00
_cell.angle_beta   90.00
_cell.angle_gamma   90.00
#
_symmetry.space_group_name_H-M   'P 1'
#
loop_
_entity.id
_entity.type
_entity.pdbx_description
1 polymer ?
#
loop_
_entity_poly.entity_id
_entity_poly.type
_entity_poly.pdbx_seq_one_letter_code
_entity_poly.pdbx_strand_id
1 'polypeptide(L)' 'MQFKTDIWPSSAVEELVKELKLDYVLTDFEALKIALESERNYLIKTAFVITVSDEYPTALEAIAIALGFKIKKR' A
#
# COMPACT_ATOMS: atom_id res chain seq x y z
N MET A 1 9.21 26.84 -0.31
CA MET A 1 8.11 25.85 -0.32
C MET A 1 8.74 24.49 -0.08
N GLN A 2 8.81 24.04 1.17
CA GLN A 2 9.36 22.73 1.51
C GLN A 2 8.30 21.69 1.13
N PHE A 3 8.59 20.86 0.13
CA PHE A 3 7.82 19.65 -0.09
C PHE A 3 8.08 18.75 1.12
N LYS A 4 7.11 18.67 2.03
CA LYS A 4 7.10 17.65 3.09
C LYS A 4 7.16 16.30 2.40
N THR A 5 8.25 15.57 2.63
CA THR A 5 8.46 14.19 2.19
C THR A 5 7.58 13.20 2.96
N ASP A 6 6.64 13.69 3.76
CA ASP A 6 5.75 12.93 4.66
C ASP A 6 4.64 12.14 3.91
N ILE A 7 4.75 11.96 2.59
CA ILE A 7 3.74 11.29 1.74
C ILE A 7 4.20 9.88 1.34
N TRP A 8 5.32 9.38 1.87
CA TRP A 8 5.81 8.03 1.57
C TRP A 8 5.91 7.20 2.85
N PRO A 9 5.57 5.89 2.85
CA PRO A 9 5.63 5.05 4.03
C PRO A 9 7.08 4.66 4.31
N SER A 10 7.95 5.62 4.60
CA SER A 10 9.31 5.34 5.07
C SER A 10 9.22 4.59 6.40
N SER A 11 8.25 4.94 7.27
CA SER A 11 8.06 4.26 8.55
C SER A 11 7.67 2.78 8.40
N ALA A 12 6.74 2.43 7.51
CA ALA A 12 6.26 1.05 7.39
C ALA A 12 7.32 0.12 6.76
N VAL A 13 8.05 0.62 5.75
CA VAL A 13 9.16 -0.14 5.15
C VAL A 13 10.30 -0.29 6.15
N GLU A 14 10.65 0.76 6.90
CA GLU A 14 11.68 0.69 7.93
C GLU A 14 11.31 -0.23 9.10
N GLU A 15 10.04 -0.26 9.50
CA GLU A 15 9.52 -1.19 10.51
C GLU A 15 9.59 -2.64 10.01
N LEU A 16 9.13 -2.91 8.79
CA LEU A 16 9.28 -4.24 8.16
C LEU A 16 10.74 -4.67 8.05
N VAL A 17 11.66 -3.76 7.72
CA VAL A 17 13.09 -4.07 7.67
C VAL A 17 13.61 -4.44 9.06
N LYS A 18 13.20 -3.72 10.11
CA LYS A 18 13.61 -4.04 11.49
C LYS A 18 13.10 -5.43 11.90
N GLU A 19 11.83 -5.73 11.63
CA GLU A 19 11.23 -7.04 11.92
C GLU A 19 11.94 -8.17 11.15
N LEU A 20 12.15 -8.00 9.85
CA LEU A 20 12.84 -8.98 9.01
C LEU A 20 14.27 -9.27 9.50
N LYS A 21 14.97 -8.27 10.04
CA LYS A 21 16.32 -8.45 10.58
C LYS A 21 16.35 -9.07 11.98
N LEU A 22 15.24 -9.04 12.72
CA LEU A 22 15.13 -9.75 14.01
C LEU A 22 14.96 -11.25 13.79
N ASP A 23 14.14 -11.62 12.81
CA ASP A 23 13.74 -13.01 12.58
C ASP A 23 14.64 -13.75 11.58
N TYR A 24 15.37 -13.02 10.72
CA TYR A 24 16.17 -13.60 9.63
C TYR A 24 17.57 -12.97 9.52
N VAL A 25 18.56 -13.78 9.13
CA VAL A 25 19.92 -13.31 8.81
C VAL A 25 19.94 -12.79 7.38
N LEU A 26 19.42 -11.58 7.18
CA LEU A 26 19.36 -10.89 5.90
C LEU A 26 20.35 -9.73 5.84
N THR A 27 20.90 -9.47 4.66
CA THR A 27 21.62 -8.23 4.39
C THR A 27 20.64 -7.04 4.34
N ASP A 28 21.15 -5.83 4.54
CA ASP A 28 20.32 -4.60 4.46
C ASP A 28 19.60 -4.47 3.11
N PHE A 29 20.29 -4.86 2.03
CA PHE A 29 19.71 -4.85 0.69
C PHE A 29 18.55 -5.86 0.55
N GLU A 30 18.72 -7.07 1.06
CA GLU A 30 17.67 -8.11 0.99
C GLU A 30 16.45 -7.74 1.81
N ALA A 31 16.65 -7.26 3.05
CA ALA A 31 15.55 -6.82 3.91
C ALA A 31 14.78 -5.65 3.29
N LEU A 32 15.50 -4.65 2.76
CA LEU A 32 14.89 -3.50 2.08
C LEU A 32 14.09 -3.95 0.84
N LYS A 33 14.67 -4.84 0.03
CA LYS A 33 14.00 -5.38 -1.16
C LYS A 33 12.69 -6.08 -0.79
N ILE A 34 12.71 -6.96 0.21
CA ILE A 34 11.53 -7.69 0.66
C ILE A 34 10.47 -6.74 1.22
N ALA A 35 10.87 -5.78 2.06
CA ALA A 35 9.96 -4.80 2.63
C ALA A 35 9.27 -3.95 1.54
N LEU A 36 10.03 -3.50 0.54
CA LEU A 36 9.50 -2.73 -0.59
C LEU A 36 8.54 -3.57 -1.46
N GLU A 37 8.89 -4.82 -1.73
CA GLU A 37 8.03 -5.74 -2.47
C GLU A 37 6.73 -6.05 -1.70
N SER A 38 6.80 -6.19 -0.38
CA SER A 38 5.65 -6.39 0.50
C SER A 38 4.70 -5.20 0.46
N GLU A 39 5.23 -3.98 0.64
CA GLU A 39 4.46 -2.73 0.59
C GLU A 39 3.78 -2.55 -0.77
N ARG A 40 4.52 -2.78 -1.86
CA ARG A 40 3.95 -2.75 -3.22
C ARG A 40 2.79 -3.73 -3.36
N ASN A 41 2.95 -4.95 -2.86
CA ASN A 41 1.90 -5.97 -2.92
C ASN A 41 0.69 -5.60 -2.06
N TYR A 42 0.89 -4.97 -0.91
CA TYR A 42 -0.19 -4.44 -0.07
C TYR A 42 -0.98 -3.36 -0.80
N LEU A 43 -0.31 -2.37 -1.38
CA LEU A 43 -0.95 -1.30 -2.15
C LEU A 43 -1.75 -1.86 -3.33
N ILE A 44 -1.19 -2.83 -4.07
CA ILE A 44 -1.88 -3.50 -5.18
C ILE A 44 -3.13 -4.22 -4.66
N LYS A 45 -3.01 -5.02 -3.60
CA LYS A 45 -4.16 -5.76 -3.04
C LYS A 45 -5.26 -4.79 -2.63
N THR A 46 -4.92 -3.75 -1.88
CA THR A 46 -5.88 -2.74 -1.41
C THR A 46 -6.53 -1.97 -2.56
N ALA A 47 -5.77 -1.67 -3.63
CA ALA A 47 -6.29 -1.00 -4.81
C ALA A 47 -7.33 -1.83 -5.58
N PHE A 48 -7.21 -3.16 -5.57
CA PHE A 48 -8.08 -4.09 -6.32
C PHE A 48 -9.16 -4.76 -5.46
N VAL A 49 -9.12 -4.65 -4.14
CA VAL A 49 -10.24 -5.06 -3.29
C VAL A 49 -11.44 -4.15 -3.62
N ILE A 50 -12.63 -4.74 -3.72
CA ILE A 50 -13.89 -4.00 -3.90
C ILE A 50 -14.49 -3.87 -2.50
N THR A 51 -14.76 -2.65 -2.06
CA THR A 51 -15.36 -2.38 -0.75
C THR A 51 -16.88 -2.37 -0.87
N VAL A 52 -17.57 -2.69 0.23
CA VAL A 52 -19.05 -2.69 0.28
C VAL A 52 -19.59 -1.27 0.60
N SER A 53 -18.71 -0.35 1.01
CA SER A 53 -19.07 1.00 1.45
C SER A 53 -18.59 2.06 0.46
N ASP A 54 -19.48 2.99 0.10
CA ASP A 54 -19.16 4.14 -0.75
C ASP A 54 -18.32 5.21 -0.01
N GLU A 55 -18.14 5.07 1.32
CA GLU A 55 -17.42 6.04 2.16
C GLU A 55 -15.90 6.01 1.95
N TYR A 56 -15.35 4.86 1.54
CA TYR A 56 -13.92 4.66 1.33
C TYR A 56 -13.67 3.85 0.04
N PRO A 57 -13.94 4.43 -1.14
CA PRO A 57 -13.78 3.71 -2.40
C PRO A 57 -12.32 3.32 -2.59
N THR A 58 -12.07 2.08 -2.99
CA THR A 58 -10.73 1.66 -3.41
C THR A 58 -10.31 2.38 -4.68
N ALA A 59 -9.03 2.29 -5.04
CA ALA A 59 -8.51 2.98 -6.21
C ALA A 59 -9.31 2.63 -7.49
N LEU A 60 -9.68 1.36 -7.66
CA LEU A 60 -10.50 0.94 -8.80
C LEU A 60 -11.93 1.49 -8.72
N GLU A 61 -12.54 1.50 -7.54
CA GLU A 61 -13.88 2.05 -7.31
C GLU A 61 -13.92 3.56 -7.56
N ALA A 62 -12.90 4.28 -7.11
CA ALA A 62 -12.74 5.70 -7.37
C ALA A 62 -12.61 5.99 -8.87
N ILE A 63 -11.85 5.19 -9.62
CA ILE A 63 -11.75 5.29 -11.08
C ILE A 63 -13.11 4.99 -11.73
N ALA A 64 -13.79 3.93 -11.31
CA ALA A 64 -15.11 3.57 -11.84
C ALA A 64 -16.14 4.69 -11.61
N ILE A 65 -16.17 5.28 -10.42
CA ILE A 65 -17.01 6.44 -10.09
C ILE A 65 -16.65 7.63 -10.97
N ALA A 66 -15.36 7.94 -11.15
CA ALA A 66 -14.91 9.04 -12.01
C ALA A 66 -15.30 8.85 -13.48
N LEU A 67 -15.39 7.60 -13.94
CA LEU A 67 -15.87 7.23 -15.28
C LEU A 67 -17.41 7.17 -15.39
N GLY A 68 -18.14 7.47 -14.31
CA GLY A 68 -19.61 7.52 -14.27
C GLY A 68 -20.29 6.17 -14.03
N PHE A 69 -19.55 5.13 -13.64
CA PHE A 69 -20.14 3.84 -13.27
C PHE A 69 -20.77 3.92 -11.88
N LYS A 70 -21.98 3.36 -11.74
CA LYS A 70 -22.64 3.18 -10.45
C LYS A 70 -22.23 1.83 -9.87
N ILE A 71 -21.58 1.83 -8.71
CA ILE A 71 -21.17 0.61 -8.02
C ILE A 71 -22.44 -0.08 -7.50
N LYS A 72 -22.73 -1.28 -8.02
CA LYS A 72 -23.90 -2.07 -7.61
C LYS A 72 -23.49 -2.89 -6.38
N LYS A 73 -24.05 -2.54 -5.22
CA LYS A 73 -23.81 -3.25 -3.94
C LYS A 73 -24.20 -4.73 -4.08
N ARG A 74 -23.33 -5.63 -3.63
CA ARG A 74 -23.61 -7.07 -3.50
C ARG A 74 -24.24 -7.37 -2.15
#